data_AF-A0A813J6Y3-F1
#
_entry.id   AF-A0A813J6Y3-F1
#
_cell.length_a   1.000
_cell.length_b   1.000
_cell.length_c   1.000
_cell.angle_alpha   90.00
_cell.angle_beta   90.00
_cell.angle_gamma   90.00
#
_symmetry.space_group_name_H-M   'P 1'
#
loop_
_entity.id
_entity.type
_entity.pdbx_description
1 polymer ?
#
loop_
_entity_poly.entity_id
_entity_poly.type
_entity_poly.pdbx_seq_one_letter_code
_entity_poly.pdbx_strand_id
1 'polypeptide(L)'
;PEFLGLGTGCVVSGAVLAVRGSLCRGALLVTGLAAAGGQLVGEAGAPQVKRGFDLVSAISNNTNDNNHNDNNTNKNNGTNKNNDNNNNNNNNDNNNIDNKPPPPPLSRRRSLLALASGLRLGGTGARHAELGLLRDFLLGQAGGPQDRQAAASIVRLVVAGGLHADAAEPEPAALSAAKKPRWDTPATALAAASTATSSTWGRGGRAAADAAAWLKPPPSSPAVAAADEADLFLAPLAFAGLTLSILSGEGDCGVNSALPQPPLPGALLPRCRGSNRLELWANPCCHELGNSSSRSYNNNTSNSNSNSNSNSSNSNSNNSSNSNNNSNNGSNLCVLGHAGQPVSSLINLARAGKEALRPIDALSACWHCSHLAPTWPDHFASSHRGTGGARGGVLGVPGDPFVLNLKATTGKDAAPQKFLLYSGCCIGGADWDHWQTAADGFAAPADVLAVCIPEFSKEPSIMLVDMEDLSVQRIDFFIGR
;
A
#
# COMPACT_ATOMS: atom_id res chain seq x y z
N PRO A 1 -30.65 39.31 20.14
CA PRO A 1 -30.92 39.68 21.55
C PRO A 1 -31.14 38.39 22.36
N GLU A 2 -30.13 37.75 22.93
CA GLU A 2 -29.14 38.22 23.90
C GLU A 2 -27.70 37.89 23.42
N PHE A 3 -26.77 38.83 23.61
CA PHE A 3 -25.35 38.63 23.33
C PHE A 3 -24.64 38.31 24.65
N LEU A 4 -24.09 37.10 24.77
CA LEU A 4 -23.09 36.79 25.79
C LEU A 4 -21.77 37.46 25.39
N GLY A 5 -21.33 38.42 26.21
CA GLY A 5 -20.10 39.16 26.03
C GLY A 5 -18.88 38.28 26.23
N LEU A 6 -18.09 38.10 25.17
CA LEU A 6 -16.72 37.62 25.26
C LEU A 6 -15.79 38.83 25.38
N GLY A 7 -14.99 38.84 26.45
CA GLY A 7 -14.05 39.91 26.77
C GLY A 7 -13.01 40.11 25.67
N THR A 8 -12.69 41.38 25.43
CA THR A 8 -11.61 41.86 24.58
C THR A 8 -10.27 41.27 25.03
N GLY A 9 -9.60 40.50 24.19
CA GLY A 9 -8.23 40.04 24.46
C GLY A 9 -7.71 38.82 23.71
N CYS A 10 -8.54 38.06 22.98
CA CYS A 10 -8.08 36.89 22.24
C CYS A 10 -8.08 37.13 20.73
N VAL A 11 -6.89 37.20 20.13
CA VAL A 11 -6.73 37.05 18.68
C VAL A 11 -6.75 35.56 18.37
N VAL A 12 -7.89 35.06 17.87
CA VAL A 12 -7.97 33.72 17.30
C VAL A 12 -7.48 33.80 15.86
N SER A 13 -6.26 33.34 15.61
CA SER A 13 -5.76 33.10 14.25
C SER A 13 -6.00 31.64 13.89
N GLY A 14 -6.95 31.39 12.98
CA GLY A 14 -7.21 30.06 12.42
C GLY A 14 -8.57 29.46 12.82
N ALA A 15 -9.65 30.01 12.27
CA ALA A 15 -10.94 29.33 12.21
C ALA A 15 -11.27 29.04 10.74
N VAL A 16 -11.19 27.78 10.32
CA VAL A 16 -11.80 27.33 9.07
C VAL A 16 -13.25 27.01 9.40
N LEU A 17 -14.14 27.95 9.11
CA LEU A 17 -15.57 27.80 9.31
C LEU A 17 -16.17 27.10 8.08
N ALA A 18 -16.40 25.80 8.16
CA ALA A 18 -17.23 25.10 7.17
C ALA A 18 -18.71 25.31 7.53
N VAL A 19 -19.40 26.18 6.78
CA VAL A 19 -20.86 26.28 6.78
C VAL A 19 -21.36 25.95 5.38
N ARG A 20 -21.98 24.78 5.21
CA ARG A 20 -23.45 24.65 5.08
C ARG A 20 -23.83 23.17 4.86
N GLY A 21 -24.54 22.57 5.82
CA GLY A 21 -25.55 21.55 5.50
C GLY A 21 -25.40 20.12 6.03
N SER A 22 -24.71 19.84 7.14
CA SER A 22 -25.03 18.68 8.01
C SER A 22 -24.31 18.85 9.35
N LEU A 23 -25.04 18.81 10.46
CA LEU A 23 -24.48 18.92 11.81
C LEU A 23 -23.85 17.57 12.19
N CYS A 24 -22.59 17.37 11.83
CA CYS A 24 -21.76 16.36 12.48
C CYS A 24 -21.28 16.96 13.82
N ARG A 25 -21.64 16.34 14.95
CA ARG A 25 -21.05 16.66 16.27
C ARG A 25 -19.58 16.21 16.25
N GLY A 26 -18.68 17.09 15.79
CA GLY A 26 -17.24 16.95 15.98
C GLY A 26 -16.81 17.67 17.25
N ALA A 27 -16.07 16.99 18.13
CA ALA A 27 -15.36 17.65 19.21
C ALA A 27 -14.29 18.57 18.59
N LEU A 28 -14.31 19.85 18.98
CA LEU A 28 -13.29 20.83 18.62
C LEU A 28 -11.99 20.42 19.32
N LEU A 29 -11.03 19.89 18.58
CA LEU A 29 -9.73 19.50 19.10
C LEU A 29 -8.88 20.77 19.26
N VAL A 30 -8.98 21.41 20.44
CA VAL A 30 -8.10 22.50 20.84
C VAL A 30 -6.97 21.91 21.67
N THR A 31 -5.83 21.66 21.03
CA THR A 31 -4.59 21.31 21.73
C THR A 31 -3.82 22.58 22.07
N GLY A 32 -3.60 22.82 23.37
CA GLY A 32 -2.64 23.81 23.88
C GLY A 32 -3.23 25.12 24.38
N LEU A 33 -3.78 25.11 25.60
CA LEU A 33 -3.98 26.34 26.39
C LEU A 33 -3.06 26.28 27.63
N ALA A 34 -1.86 26.84 27.51
CA ALA A 34 -1.03 27.14 28.68
C ALA A 34 -1.57 28.42 29.33
N ALA A 35 -2.22 28.30 30.48
CA ALA A 35 -2.72 29.44 31.24
C ALA A 35 -1.55 30.22 31.87
N ALA A 36 -1.22 31.38 31.31
CA ALA A 36 -0.38 32.37 31.97
C ALA A 36 -1.23 33.15 32.99
N GLY A 37 -1.29 32.64 34.23
CA GLY A 37 -1.83 33.36 35.38
C GLY A 37 -0.71 34.08 36.12
N GLY A 38 -0.60 35.40 35.95
CA GLY A 38 0.26 36.25 36.78
C GLY A 38 -0.53 36.78 37.98
N GLN A 39 -0.16 36.37 39.19
CA GLN A 39 -0.57 37.04 40.43
C GLN A 39 0.64 37.29 41.34
N LEU A 40 0.70 38.56 41.72
CA LEU A 40 1.48 39.31 42.71
C LEU A 40 2.13 38.53 43.88
N VAL A 41 3.42 38.84 44.06
CA VAL A 41 4.18 39.15 45.30
C VAL A 41 3.83 38.36 46.57
N GLY A 42 4.80 37.56 47.03
CA GLY A 42 4.87 37.04 48.39
C GLY A 42 6.08 36.13 48.60
N GLU A 43 7.17 36.71 49.14
CA GLU A 43 8.35 35.98 49.64
C GLU A 43 7.98 34.94 50.71
N ALA A 44 8.50 33.72 50.58
CA ALA A 44 9.22 33.00 51.65
C ALA A 44 9.54 31.55 51.24
N GLY A 45 10.79 31.13 51.50
CA GLY A 45 11.10 29.76 51.93
C GLY A 45 11.42 28.72 50.84
N ALA A 46 12.66 28.70 50.39
CA ALA A 46 13.24 27.55 49.69
C ALA A 46 13.53 26.38 50.64
N PRO A 47 13.39 25.13 50.16
CA PRO A 47 14.43 24.15 50.38
C PRO A 47 14.96 23.62 49.03
N GLN A 48 16.29 23.61 48.92
CA GLN A 48 17.01 23.12 47.76
C GLN A 48 16.84 21.61 47.58
N VAL A 49 16.43 21.20 46.39
CA VAL A 49 16.71 19.86 45.85
C VAL A 49 17.53 20.05 44.58
N LYS A 50 18.83 19.77 44.69
CA LYS A 50 19.79 19.66 43.59
C LYS A 50 19.27 18.66 42.55
N ARG A 51 19.04 19.11 41.32
CA ARG A 51 19.16 18.25 40.13
C ARG A 51 20.41 18.68 39.38
N GLY A 52 21.46 17.88 39.53
CA GLY A 52 22.58 17.89 38.61
C GLY A 52 22.10 17.41 37.25
N PHE A 53 22.37 18.20 36.22
CA PHE A 53 22.39 17.76 34.84
C PHE A 53 23.74 17.08 34.62
N ASP A 54 23.75 15.75 34.59
CA ASP A 54 24.83 15.01 33.95
C ASP A 54 24.35 14.57 32.56
N LEU A 55 24.91 15.24 31.55
CA LEU A 55 25.00 14.73 30.19
C LEU A 55 25.90 13.50 30.20
N VAL A 56 25.32 12.32 30.01
CA VAL A 56 26.08 11.17 29.49
C VAL A 56 25.28 10.55 28.35
N SER A 57 25.90 10.63 27.18
CA SER A 57 25.61 9.93 25.95
C SER A 57 25.40 8.43 26.16
N ALA A 58 24.28 7.89 25.69
CA ALA A 58 24.11 6.47 25.45
C ALA A 58 23.80 6.24 23.96
N ILE A 59 24.88 6.09 23.19
CA ILE A 59 24.88 5.40 21.90
C ILE A 59 24.81 3.90 22.25
N SER A 60 23.69 3.25 21.94
CA SER A 60 23.60 1.79 22.04
C SER A 60 24.03 1.19 20.70
N ASN A 61 25.32 0.90 20.58
CA ASN A 61 25.85 0.00 19.56
C ASN A 61 25.68 -1.42 20.07
N ASN A 62 24.86 -2.21 19.38
CA ASN A 62 24.70 -3.63 19.66
C ASN A 62 25.76 -4.43 18.90
N THR A 63 27.00 -4.43 19.41
CA THR A 63 28.06 -5.38 19.03
C THR A 63 27.93 -6.61 19.92
N ASN A 64 27.54 -7.73 19.31
CA ASN A 64 27.50 -9.02 19.99
C ASN A 64 28.80 -9.77 19.68
N ASP A 65 29.76 -9.67 20.61
CA ASP A 65 30.94 -10.52 20.66
C ASP A 65 30.54 -11.91 21.18
N ASN A 66 30.57 -12.92 20.31
CA ASN A 66 30.67 -14.31 20.73
C ASN A 66 31.88 -14.94 20.04
N ASN A 67 33.00 -14.81 20.72
CA ASN A 67 34.23 -15.54 20.45
C ASN A 67 34.23 -16.81 21.32
N HIS A 68 33.83 -17.93 20.76
CA HIS A 68 34.22 -19.24 21.30
C HIS A 68 34.87 -20.07 20.20
N ASN A 69 36.12 -20.38 20.49
CA ASN A 69 37.12 -20.95 19.62
C ASN A 69 37.28 -22.42 20.02
N ASP A 70 36.63 -23.32 19.31
CA ASP A 70 36.91 -24.76 19.40
C ASP A 70 37.53 -25.24 18.08
N ASN A 71 38.86 -25.14 18.05
CA ASN A 71 39.70 -25.94 17.17
C ASN A 71 39.59 -27.41 17.59
N ASN A 72 39.03 -28.27 16.73
CA ASN A 72 39.38 -29.68 16.76
C ASN A 72 39.64 -30.21 15.35
N THR A 73 40.90 -30.09 14.96
CA THR A 73 41.53 -30.85 13.88
C THR A 73 41.59 -32.32 14.25
N ASN A 74 40.82 -33.17 13.58
CA ASN A 74 41.12 -34.61 13.56
C ASN A 74 41.49 -35.04 12.13
N LYS A 75 42.81 -35.05 11.88
CA LYS A 75 43.45 -35.84 10.83
C LYS A 75 43.27 -37.31 11.19
N ASN A 76 42.71 -38.11 10.29
CA ASN A 76 43.08 -39.52 10.22
C ASN A 76 43.11 -39.98 8.76
N ASN A 77 44.34 -40.13 8.26
CA ASN A 77 44.70 -41.05 7.20
C ASN A 77 44.49 -42.48 7.71
N GLY A 78 43.98 -43.37 6.87
CA GLY A 78 43.90 -44.79 7.21
C GLY A 78 43.26 -45.63 6.13
N THR A 79 44.10 -46.08 5.19
CA THR A 79 43.88 -47.24 4.33
C THR A 79 43.25 -48.43 5.07
N ASN A 80 42.21 -49.07 4.52
CA ASN A 80 42.23 -50.53 4.43
C ASN A 80 41.30 -51.11 3.36
N LYS A 81 41.84 -52.18 2.78
CA LYS A 81 41.30 -53.04 1.72
C LYS A 81 40.32 -54.08 2.28
N ASN A 82 39.53 -54.60 1.34
CA ASN A 82 39.07 -55.98 1.22
C ASN A 82 37.94 -56.51 2.13
N ASN A 83 36.95 -57.02 1.42
CA ASN A 83 36.40 -58.38 1.49
C ASN A 83 35.15 -58.70 2.34
N ASP A 84 34.26 -59.40 1.62
CA ASP A 84 33.43 -60.54 2.01
C ASP A 84 32.05 -60.30 2.65
N ASN A 85 31.03 -60.49 1.80
CA ASN A 85 29.98 -61.52 1.93
C ASN A 85 29.81 -62.18 3.31
N ASN A 86 28.66 -61.96 3.95
CA ASN A 86 27.66 -62.96 4.38
C ASN A 86 26.58 -62.24 5.21
N ASN A 87 25.32 -62.21 4.79
CA ASN A 87 24.29 -63.23 5.01
C ASN A 87 23.68 -63.19 6.43
N ASN A 88 22.35 -63.04 6.43
CA ASN A 88 21.39 -63.41 7.47
C ASN A 88 21.75 -63.12 8.93
N ASN A 89 21.07 -62.12 9.51
CA ASN A 89 20.34 -62.44 10.73
C ASN A 89 18.97 -61.75 10.76
N ASN A 90 17.97 -62.60 10.99
CA ASN A 90 16.55 -62.35 11.02
C ASN A 90 16.13 -62.07 12.47
N ASN A 91 15.14 -61.21 12.67
CA ASN A 91 14.36 -61.02 13.91
C ASN A 91 15.11 -60.71 15.22
N ASN A 92 14.90 -59.50 15.79
CA ASN A 92 14.32 -59.33 17.15
C ASN A 92 14.38 -57.87 17.72
N ASP A 93 13.99 -56.82 16.99
CA ASP A 93 13.96 -55.44 17.53
C ASP A 93 12.58 -54.78 17.49
N ASN A 94 11.51 -55.56 17.71
CA ASN A 94 10.13 -55.09 17.55
C ASN A 94 9.48 -54.48 18.80
N ASN A 95 10.23 -54.09 19.84
CA ASN A 95 9.67 -53.60 21.11
C ASN A 95 10.27 -52.29 21.66
N ASN A 96 10.95 -51.48 20.85
CA ASN A 96 11.41 -50.14 21.28
C ASN A 96 10.80 -49.00 20.46
N ILE A 97 9.50 -49.14 20.13
CA ILE A 97 8.66 -48.08 19.57
C ILE A 97 7.79 -47.59 20.73
N ASP A 98 8.29 -46.77 21.67
CA ASP A 98 7.37 -45.96 22.49
C ASP A 98 7.98 -44.88 23.40
N ASN A 99 9.09 -44.23 23.01
CA ASN A 99 9.56 -43.04 23.75
C ASN A 99 10.25 -41.99 22.85
N LYS A 100 9.76 -41.77 21.62
CA LYS A 100 10.16 -40.54 20.92
C LYS A 100 9.35 -39.40 21.57
N PRO A 101 9.99 -38.39 22.18
CA PRO A 101 9.25 -37.28 22.78
C PRO A 101 8.31 -36.69 21.72
N PRO A 102 7.07 -36.34 22.11
CA PRO A 102 6.12 -35.75 21.18
C PRO A 102 6.80 -34.59 20.46
N PRO A 103 6.67 -34.49 19.13
CA PRO A 103 7.29 -33.40 18.39
C PRO A 103 6.88 -32.08 19.07
N PRO A 104 7.83 -31.17 19.34
CA PRO A 104 7.51 -29.91 20.00
C PRO A 104 6.35 -29.25 19.24
N PRO A 105 5.37 -28.68 19.97
CA PRO A 105 4.22 -28.06 19.33
C PRO A 105 4.75 -27.10 18.27
N LEU A 106 4.35 -27.30 17.01
CA LEU A 106 4.78 -26.45 15.91
C LEU A 106 4.42 -25.03 16.31
N SER A 107 5.44 -24.20 16.55
CA SER A 107 5.24 -22.79 16.82
C SER A 107 4.35 -22.25 15.71
N ARG A 108 3.22 -21.65 16.12
CA ARG A 108 2.23 -21.12 15.20
C ARG A 108 2.96 -20.26 14.18
N ARG A 109 2.85 -20.61 12.89
CA ARG A 109 3.54 -19.86 11.84
C ARG A 109 2.99 -18.43 11.84
N ARG A 110 3.88 -17.45 12.02
CA ARG A 110 3.53 -16.03 11.89
C ARG A 110 2.98 -15.79 10.50
N SER A 111 1.98 -14.92 10.41
CA SER A 111 1.37 -14.55 9.15
C SER A 111 1.60 -13.07 8.92
N LEU A 112 2.57 -12.75 8.06
CA LEU A 112 3.00 -11.39 7.78
C LEU A 112 2.31 -10.86 6.53
N LEU A 113 1.98 -9.57 6.57
CA LEU A 113 1.51 -8.77 5.44
C LEU A 113 2.62 -7.81 5.03
N ALA A 114 3.07 -7.89 3.78
CA ALA A 114 4.03 -6.93 3.23
C ALA A 114 3.28 -5.76 2.58
N LEU A 115 3.65 -4.54 2.92
CA LEU A 115 3.11 -3.30 2.38
C LEU A 115 4.22 -2.55 1.63
N ALA A 116 3.98 -2.24 0.36
CA ALA A 116 4.86 -1.45 -0.48
C ALA A 116 4.06 -0.37 -1.22
N SER A 117 4.73 0.69 -1.66
CA SER A 117 4.09 1.77 -2.41
C SER A 117 5.11 2.48 -3.29
N GLY A 118 4.67 3.08 -4.40
CA GLY A 118 5.56 3.94 -5.19
C GLY A 118 6.74 3.19 -5.80
N LEU A 119 6.48 2.01 -6.37
CA LEU A 119 7.49 1.19 -7.06
C LEU A 119 7.97 1.87 -8.36
N ARG A 120 7.10 2.67 -9.00
CA ARG A 120 7.39 3.48 -10.20
C ARG A 120 8.00 2.68 -11.37
N LEU A 121 7.54 1.46 -11.59
CA LEU A 121 8.04 0.56 -12.63
C LEU A 121 7.84 1.18 -14.03
N GLY A 122 8.83 1.04 -14.91
CA GLY A 122 8.85 1.67 -16.23
C GLY A 122 9.41 3.07 -16.31
N GLY A 123 9.79 3.67 -15.18
CA GLY A 123 10.22 5.07 -15.11
C GLY A 123 11.70 5.21 -14.82
N THR A 124 12.24 6.40 -15.11
CA THR A 124 13.64 6.71 -14.77
C THR A 124 13.86 6.85 -13.27
N GLY A 125 12.80 7.18 -12.52
CA GLY A 125 12.81 7.17 -11.05
C GLY A 125 12.77 5.78 -10.41
N ALA A 126 12.64 4.70 -11.18
CA ALA A 126 12.63 3.35 -10.64
C ALA A 126 14.02 2.95 -10.11
N ARG A 127 14.07 2.52 -8.85
CA ARG A 127 15.29 1.98 -8.24
C ARG A 127 15.45 0.51 -8.59
N HIS A 128 15.77 0.21 -9.86
CA HIS A 128 15.72 -1.17 -10.38
C HIS A 128 16.57 -2.17 -9.58
N ALA A 129 17.70 -1.73 -9.03
CA ALA A 129 18.59 -2.61 -8.29
C ALA A 129 18.03 -2.93 -6.89
N GLU A 130 17.48 -1.95 -6.18
CA GLU A 130 16.74 -2.14 -4.93
C GLU A 130 15.42 -2.91 -5.13
N LEU A 131 14.73 -2.69 -6.26
CA LEU A 131 13.57 -3.48 -6.66
C LEU A 131 13.96 -4.96 -6.87
N GLY A 132 15.13 -5.22 -7.47
CA GLY A 132 15.71 -6.56 -7.56
C GLY A 132 15.88 -7.19 -6.18
N LEU A 133 16.48 -6.47 -5.24
CA LEU A 133 16.64 -6.93 -3.85
C LEU A 133 15.30 -7.18 -3.15
N LEU A 134 14.30 -6.31 -3.36
CA LEU A 134 12.95 -6.50 -2.84
C LEU A 134 12.33 -7.80 -3.38
N ARG A 135 12.41 -8.03 -4.70
CA ARG A 135 11.90 -9.26 -5.32
C ARG A 135 12.61 -10.49 -4.74
N ASP A 136 13.93 -10.46 -4.65
CA ASP A 136 14.72 -11.58 -4.15
C ASP A 136 14.46 -11.83 -2.66
N PHE A 137 14.23 -10.79 -1.86
CA PHE A 137 13.80 -10.91 -0.46
C PHE A 137 12.43 -11.59 -0.37
N LEU A 138 11.43 -11.12 -1.13
CA LEU A 138 10.08 -11.70 -1.13
C LEU A 138 10.04 -13.16 -1.63
N LEU A 139 11.01 -13.56 -2.46
CA LEU A 139 11.20 -14.94 -2.91
C LEU A 139 12.03 -15.79 -1.91
N GLY A 140 12.51 -15.21 -0.81
CA GLY A 140 13.39 -15.89 0.16
C GLY A 140 14.79 -16.20 -0.38
N GLN A 141 15.23 -15.48 -1.42
CA GLN A 141 16.53 -15.63 -2.07
C GLN A 141 17.59 -14.66 -1.53
N ALA A 142 17.17 -13.50 -1.02
CA ALA A 142 18.06 -12.52 -0.38
C ALA A 142 18.04 -12.63 1.15
N GLY A 143 19.11 -12.13 1.79
CA GLY A 143 19.23 -12.03 3.24
C GLY A 143 19.71 -13.30 3.96
N GLY A 144 19.86 -13.18 5.28
CA GLY A 144 20.27 -14.25 6.18
C GLY A 144 19.14 -15.23 6.52
N PRO A 145 19.39 -16.25 7.35
CA PRO A 145 18.37 -17.24 7.72
C PRO A 145 17.10 -16.62 8.35
N GLN A 146 17.27 -15.55 9.14
CA GLN A 146 16.17 -14.83 9.76
C GLN A 146 15.30 -14.09 8.73
N ASP A 147 15.93 -13.41 7.78
CA ASP A 147 15.25 -12.69 6.69
C ASP A 147 14.45 -13.65 5.80
N ARG A 148 15.05 -14.80 5.46
CA ARG A 148 14.36 -15.85 4.69
C ARG A 148 13.20 -16.46 5.45
N GLN A 149 13.31 -16.61 6.76
CA GLN A 149 12.21 -17.05 7.61
C GLN A 149 11.09 -16.01 7.67
N ALA A 150 11.43 -14.72 7.76
CA ALA A 150 10.45 -13.64 7.68
C ALA A 150 9.75 -13.64 6.32
N ALA A 151 10.51 -13.70 5.22
CA ALA A 151 9.98 -13.79 3.86
C ALA A 151 9.05 -14.98 3.67
N ALA A 152 9.40 -16.16 4.18
CA ALA A 152 8.57 -17.36 4.14
C ALA A 152 7.28 -17.24 4.97
N SER A 153 7.19 -16.26 5.87
CA SER A 153 6.02 -15.96 6.68
C SER A 153 5.10 -14.92 6.02
N ILE A 154 5.52 -14.31 4.91
CA ILE A 154 4.71 -13.34 4.16
C ILE A 154 3.61 -14.07 3.39
N VAL A 155 2.36 -13.77 3.70
CA VAL A 155 1.19 -14.40 3.08
C VAL A 155 0.67 -13.58 1.89
N ARG A 156 0.85 -12.25 1.95
CA ARG A 156 0.30 -11.31 0.98
C ARG A 156 1.21 -10.08 0.86
N LEU A 157 1.35 -9.58 -0.36
CA LEU A 157 1.94 -8.28 -0.68
C LEU A 157 0.82 -7.33 -1.13
N VAL A 158 0.72 -6.18 -0.46
CA VAL A 158 -0.15 -5.07 -0.86
C VAL A 158 0.71 -3.98 -1.47
N VAL A 159 0.39 -3.58 -2.71
CA VAL A 159 0.99 -2.42 -3.38
C VAL A 159 0.00 -1.26 -3.33
N ALA A 160 0.27 -0.27 -2.50
CA ALA A 160 -0.61 0.85 -2.18
C ALA A 160 -0.50 2.03 -3.19
N GLY A 161 -0.65 1.74 -4.49
CA GLY A 161 -0.54 2.74 -5.55
C GLY A 161 0.90 3.11 -5.94
N GLY A 162 1.02 3.86 -7.04
CA GLY A 162 2.30 4.23 -7.62
C GLY A 162 3.06 3.02 -8.17
N LEU A 163 2.33 2.05 -8.74
CA LEU A 163 2.91 0.85 -9.34
C LEU A 163 3.69 1.23 -10.60
N HIS A 164 3.09 2.04 -11.47
CA HIS A 164 3.69 2.51 -12.70
C HIS A 164 4.40 3.85 -12.51
N ALA A 165 5.35 4.13 -13.38
CA ALA A 165 5.90 5.46 -13.54
C ALA A 165 4.85 6.44 -14.08
N ASP A 166 4.99 7.71 -13.70
CA ASP A 166 4.11 8.77 -14.22
C ASP A 166 4.31 8.89 -15.72
N ALA A 167 3.22 8.84 -16.49
CA ALA A 167 3.26 9.02 -17.94
C ALA A 167 3.84 10.37 -18.39
N ALA A 168 3.96 11.32 -17.45
CA ALA A 168 4.52 12.64 -17.67
C ALA A 168 6.06 12.70 -17.53
N GLU A 169 6.74 11.65 -17.05
CA GLU A 169 8.20 11.66 -17.02
C GLU A 169 8.74 11.65 -18.47
N PRO A 170 9.40 12.73 -18.92
CA PRO A 170 9.92 12.80 -20.26
C PRO A 170 11.07 11.80 -20.40
N GLU A 171 10.94 10.90 -21.38
CA GLU A 171 11.95 9.91 -21.70
C GLU A 171 13.29 10.63 -22.01
N PRO A 172 14.39 10.34 -21.29
CA PRO A 172 15.63 11.12 -21.37
C PRO A 172 16.28 11.04 -22.75
N ALA A 173 15.98 10.03 -23.58
CA ALA A 173 16.43 9.96 -24.95
C ALA A 173 15.72 10.98 -25.84
N ALA A 174 14.46 11.34 -25.56
CA ALA A 174 13.77 12.42 -26.27
C ALA A 174 14.43 13.80 -25.99
N LEU A 175 14.94 14.01 -24.77
CA LEU A 175 15.65 15.24 -24.41
C LEU A 175 17.03 15.37 -25.08
N SER A 176 17.73 14.25 -25.32
CA SER A 176 19.03 14.26 -26.02
C SER A 176 18.90 14.22 -27.55
N ALA A 177 17.83 13.61 -28.08
CA ALA A 177 17.53 13.57 -29.51
C ALA A 177 16.79 14.82 -30.03
N ALA A 178 16.18 15.62 -29.14
CA ALA A 178 15.71 16.98 -29.44
C ALA A 178 16.91 17.93 -29.62
N LYS A 179 17.72 17.66 -30.65
CA LYS A 179 18.60 18.64 -31.28
C LYS A 179 17.72 19.85 -31.57
N LYS A 180 17.98 20.96 -30.87
CA LYS A 180 17.25 22.24 -31.00
C LYS A 180 16.83 22.41 -32.46
N PRO A 181 15.54 22.49 -32.81
CA PRO A 181 15.15 22.83 -34.17
C PRO A 181 15.92 24.10 -34.51
N ARG A 182 16.74 24.00 -35.56
CA ARG A 182 17.53 25.13 -36.03
C ARG A 182 16.52 26.16 -36.54
N TRP A 183 16.23 27.16 -35.71
CA TRP A 183 15.31 28.25 -36.03
C TRP A 183 15.78 29.10 -37.23
N ASP A 184 16.96 28.83 -37.79
CA ASP A 184 17.49 29.48 -38.99
C ASP A 184 17.00 28.88 -40.32
N THR A 185 15.98 28.01 -40.31
CA THR A 185 15.43 27.52 -41.59
C THR A 185 14.52 28.62 -42.16
N PRO A 186 14.88 29.26 -43.29
CA PRO A 186 14.08 30.36 -43.84
C PRO A 186 12.67 29.88 -44.20
N ALA A 187 11.68 30.75 -43.98
CA ALA A 187 10.24 30.50 -44.17
C ALA A 187 9.82 30.07 -45.59
N THR A 188 10.76 29.95 -46.53
CA THR A 188 10.53 29.53 -47.91
C THR A 188 10.45 28.01 -48.11
N ALA A 189 10.88 27.18 -47.14
CA ALA A 189 10.84 25.72 -47.29
C ALA A 189 9.47 25.08 -47.01
N LEU A 190 8.56 25.77 -46.31
CA LEU A 190 7.24 25.21 -45.94
C LEU A 190 6.22 25.24 -47.10
N ALA A 191 6.47 26.02 -48.16
CA ALA A 191 5.60 26.11 -49.33
C ALA A 191 5.87 25.03 -50.40
N ALA A 192 6.99 24.31 -50.32
CA ALA A 192 7.35 23.28 -51.30
C ALA A 192 6.80 21.88 -50.97
N ALA A 193 6.35 21.64 -49.73
CA ALA A 193 5.88 20.32 -49.28
C ALA A 193 4.38 20.07 -49.55
N SER A 194 3.59 21.11 -49.86
CA SER A 194 2.14 21.00 -50.11
C SER A 194 1.76 20.68 -51.56
N THR A 195 2.72 20.62 -52.49
CA THR A 195 2.43 20.47 -53.93
C THR A 195 2.72 19.08 -54.50
N ALA A 196 3.06 18.10 -53.66
CA ALA A 196 3.26 16.71 -54.08
C ALA A 196 1.99 15.88 -53.86
N THR A 197 0.89 16.27 -54.51
CA THR A 197 -0.26 15.38 -54.73
C THR A 197 -0.35 15.02 -56.20
N SER A 198 -0.53 13.71 -56.44
CA SER A 198 -1.09 13.15 -57.67
C SER A 198 -0.21 13.20 -58.92
N SER A 199 0.62 12.18 -59.13
CA SER A 199 0.62 11.39 -60.37
C SER A 199 1.78 10.38 -60.37
N THR A 200 1.54 9.25 -61.02
CA THR A 200 2.52 8.21 -61.40
C THR A 200 2.68 7.04 -60.43
N TRP A 201 1.68 6.14 -60.47
CA TRP A 201 1.86 4.72 -60.12
C TRP A 201 2.72 4.05 -61.20
N GLY A 202 4.02 4.36 -61.22
CA GLY A 202 5.00 3.74 -62.11
C GLY A 202 5.57 2.47 -61.49
N ARG A 203 5.29 1.32 -62.09
CA ARG A 203 6.00 0.04 -61.86
C ARG A 203 7.50 0.26 -62.03
N GLY A 204 8.27 0.26 -60.95
CA GLY A 204 9.71 0.49 -61.02
C GLY A 204 10.48 0.23 -59.72
N GLY A 205 10.49 -1.01 -59.24
CA GLY A 205 11.68 -1.69 -58.71
C GLY A 205 12.53 -1.11 -57.54
N ARG A 206 12.16 -0.01 -56.87
CA ARG A 206 12.94 0.54 -55.72
C ARG A 206 12.15 0.79 -54.43
N ALA A 207 10.91 0.28 -54.32
CA ALA A 207 10.03 0.49 -53.17
C ALA A 207 10.16 -0.56 -52.04
N ALA A 208 11.06 -1.54 -52.16
CA ALA A 208 11.18 -2.62 -51.16
C ALA A 208 12.00 -2.22 -49.91
N ALA A 209 12.90 -1.23 -50.01
CA ALA A 209 13.71 -0.78 -48.88
C ALA A 209 12.93 0.15 -47.93
N ASP A 210 11.98 0.94 -48.44
CA ASP A 210 11.20 1.89 -47.64
C ASP A 210 9.96 1.26 -46.98
N ALA A 211 9.46 0.13 -47.50
CA ALA A 211 8.37 -0.62 -46.87
C ALA A 211 8.77 -1.26 -45.52
N ALA A 212 10.07 -1.56 -45.33
CA ALA A 212 10.59 -2.08 -44.06
C ALA A 212 10.61 -1.03 -42.93
N ALA A 213 10.61 0.27 -43.27
CA ALA A 213 10.55 1.34 -42.28
C ALA A 213 9.14 1.50 -41.66
N TRP A 214 8.08 1.14 -42.39
CA TRP A 214 6.69 1.17 -41.91
C TRP A 214 6.29 -0.07 -41.10
N LEU A 215 7.08 -1.14 -41.17
CA LEU A 215 6.84 -2.37 -40.39
C LEU A 215 7.45 -2.33 -38.99
N LYS A 216 8.21 -1.28 -38.64
CA LYS A 216 8.59 -1.08 -37.24
C LYS A 216 7.32 -0.65 -36.49
N PRO A 217 6.82 -1.46 -35.55
CA PRO A 217 5.69 -1.03 -34.72
C PRO A 217 6.07 0.33 -34.10
N PRO A 218 5.13 1.28 -34.01
CA PRO A 218 5.38 2.53 -33.32
C PRO A 218 5.95 2.20 -31.94
N PRO A 219 6.93 2.98 -31.42
CA PRO A 219 7.45 2.77 -30.08
C PRO A 219 6.26 2.66 -29.13
N SER A 220 6.24 1.59 -28.34
CA SER A 220 5.20 1.39 -27.34
C SER A 220 5.13 2.66 -26.48
N SER A 221 3.92 3.17 -26.24
CA SER A 221 3.76 4.31 -25.36
C SER A 221 4.42 4.01 -24.00
N PRO A 222 5.04 5.00 -23.31
CA PRO A 222 5.68 4.78 -22.01
C PRO A 222 4.79 4.03 -21.01
N ALA A 223 3.48 4.30 -21.02
CA ALA A 223 2.50 3.59 -20.21
C ALA A 223 2.45 2.06 -20.45
N VAL A 224 2.60 1.63 -21.70
CA VAL A 224 2.62 0.19 -22.06
C VAL A 224 3.92 -0.45 -21.62
N ALA A 225 5.06 0.25 -21.77
CA ALA A 225 6.34 -0.23 -21.26
C ALA A 225 6.34 -0.37 -19.72
N ALA A 226 5.78 0.62 -19.02
CA ALA A 226 5.60 0.57 -17.57
C ALA A 226 4.70 -0.59 -17.12
N ALA A 227 3.60 -0.83 -17.82
CA ALA A 227 2.73 -1.97 -17.53
C ALA A 227 3.43 -3.33 -17.75
N ASP A 228 4.19 -3.48 -18.85
CA ASP A 228 4.93 -4.73 -19.10
C ASP A 228 6.05 -4.95 -18.06
N GLU A 229 6.76 -3.90 -17.64
CA GLU A 229 7.75 -4.00 -16.57
C GLU A 229 7.10 -4.36 -15.22
N ALA A 230 5.94 -3.77 -14.92
CA ALA A 230 5.18 -4.09 -13.72
C ALA A 230 4.74 -5.56 -13.69
N ASP A 231 4.22 -6.07 -14.81
CA ASP A 231 3.82 -7.47 -14.94
C ASP A 231 5.02 -8.42 -14.85
N LEU A 232 6.15 -8.06 -15.45
CA LEU A 232 7.42 -8.79 -15.34
C LEU A 232 7.94 -8.88 -13.91
N PHE A 233 7.82 -7.80 -13.14
CA PHE A 233 8.25 -7.75 -11.75
C PHE A 233 7.36 -8.61 -10.84
N LEU A 234 6.05 -8.51 -11.01
CA LEU A 234 5.05 -9.13 -10.14
C LEU A 234 4.81 -10.62 -10.44
N ALA A 235 4.91 -11.04 -11.71
CA ALA A 235 4.57 -12.40 -12.10
C ALA A 235 5.37 -13.47 -11.33
N PRO A 236 6.71 -13.37 -11.17
CA PRO A 236 7.47 -14.34 -10.38
C PRO A 236 6.97 -14.48 -8.93
N LEU A 237 6.57 -13.37 -8.30
CA LEU A 237 6.03 -13.38 -6.93
C LEU A 237 4.70 -14.12 -6.87
N ALA A 238 3.80 -13.84 -7.83
CA ALA A 238 2.51 -14.49 -7.92
C ALA A 238 2.65 -16.01 -8.14
N PHE A 239 3.54 -16.44 -9.05
CA PHE A 239 3.80 -17.86 -9.31
C PHE A 239 4.55 -18.57 -8.17
N ALA A 240 5.33 -17.83 -7.37
CA ALA A 240 5.94 -18.36 -6.15
C ALA A 240 4.92 -18.59 -5.02
N GLY A 241 3.65 -18.24 -5.22
CA GLY A 241 2.58 -18.48 -4.26
C GLY A 241 2.24 -17.27 -3.40
N LEU A 242 2.84 -16.10 -3.63
CA LEU A 242 2.50 -14.89 -2.90
C LEU A 242 1.18 -14.31 -3.43
N THR A 243 0.26 -13.95 -2.52
CA THR A 243 -0.97 -13.24 -2.92
C THR A 243 -0.64 -11.77 -3.13
N LEU A 244 -1.04 -11.22 -4.28
CA LEU A 244 -0.77 -9.84 -4.65
C LEU A 244 -2.07 -9.04 -4.61
N SER A 245 -2.07 -7.93 -3.88
CA SER A 245 -3.19 -7.00 -3.83
C SER A 245 -2.71 -5.64 -4.28
N ILE A 246 -3.22 -5.16 -5.41
CA ILE A 246 -2.76 -3.92 -6.02
C ILE A 246 -3.87 -2.88 -5.93
N LEU A 247 -3.59 -1.83 -5.17
CA LEU A 247 -4.42 -0.65 -5.09
C LEU A 247 -4.03 0.33 -6.19
N SER A 248 -5.00 0.87 -6.91
CA SER A 248 -4.73 1.94 -7.88
C SER A 248 -4.33 3.24 -7.18
N GLY A 249 -3.32 3.92 -7.73
CA GLY A 249 -2.85 5.22 -7.26
C GLY A 249 -2.93 6.30 -8.33
N GLU A 250 -2.55 7.51 -7.95
CA GLU A 250 -2.33 8.59 -8.90
C GLU A 250 -1.11 8.27 -9.79
N GLY A 251 -1.23 8.53 -11.10
CA GLY A 251 -0.16 8.24 -12.06
C GLY A 251 -0.20 6.82 -12.64
N ASP A 252 -0.99 5.91 -12.07
CA ASP A 252 -1.09 4.55 -12.59
C ASP A 252 -1.80 4.48 -13.96
N CYS A 253 -1.34 3.56 -14.80
CA CYS A 253 -1.84 3.40 -16.16
C CYS A 253 -3.33 3.05 -16.19
N GLY A 254 -4.10 3.83 -16.96
CA GLY A 254 -5.54 3.60 -17.15
C GLY A 254 -6.42 4.05 -15.98
N VAL A 255 -5.87 4.76 -15.00
CA VAL A 255 -6.61 5.29 -13.84
C VAL A 255 -6.58 6.82 -13.87
N ASN A 256 -7.71 7.45 -13.58
CA ASN A 256 -7.78 8.91 -13.45
C ASN A 256 -7.22 9.36 -12.09
N SER A 257 -6.88 10.64 -11.94
CA SER A 257 -6.47 11.21 -10.63
C SER A 257 -7.65 11.49 -9.68
N ALA A 258 -8.87 11.19 -10.11
CA ALA A 258 -10.10 11.49 -9.38
C ALA A 258 -10.43 10.38 -8.36
N LEU A 259 -10.88 10.76 -7.17
CA LEU A 259 -11.38 9.81 -6.17
C LEU A 259 -12.91 9.71 -6.22
N PRO A 260 -13.49 8.50 -6.02
CA PRO A 260 -12.81 7.21 -5.90
C PRO A 260 -12.22 6.73 -7.24
N GLN A 261 -11.08 6.04 -7.20
CA GLN A 261 -10.41 5.46 -8.36
C GLN A 261 -10.82 3.99 -8.56
N PRO A 262 -11.11 3.54 -9.79
CA PRO A 262 -11.40 2.14 -10.07
C PRO A 262 -10.15 1.25 -9.91
N PRO A 263 -10.31 -0.08 -9.78
CA PRO A 263 -9.19 -1.01 -9.87
C PRO A 263 -8.46 -0.90 -11.20
N LEU A 264 -7.18 -1.29 -11.23
CA LEU A 264 -6.40 -1.34 -12.47
C LEU A 264 -7.06 -2.27 -13.50
N PRO A 265 -7.01 -1.92 -14.81
CA PRO A 265 -7.43 -2.85 -15.85
C PRO A 265 -6.58 -4.11 -15.83
N GLY A 266 -7.20 -5.28 -15.64
CA GLY A 266 -6.46 -6.55 -15.61
C GLY A 266 -5.70 -6.89 -16.91
N ALA A 267 -6.00 -6.20 -18.02
CA ALA A 267 -5.25 -6.32 -19.28
C ALA A 267 -3.81 -5.80 -19.19
N LEU A 268 -3.49 -4.99 -18.18
CA LEU A 268 -2.12 -4.48 -17.94
C LEU A 268 -1.20 -5.53 -17.31
N LEU A 269 -1.74 -6.61 -16.73
CA LEU A 269 -0.98 -7.63 -16.01
C LEU A 269 -1.26 -9.05 -16.54
N PRO A 270 -1.06 -9.31 -17.84
CA PRO A 270 -1.42 -10.59 -18.47
C PRO A 270 -0.69 -11.81 -17.87
N ARG A 271 0.57 -11.67 -17.45
CA ARG A 271 1.38 -12.76 -16.88
C ARG A 271 0.92 -13.07 -15.46
N CYS A 272 0.65 -12.05 -14.64
CA CYS A 272 0.17 -12.24 -13.27
C CYS A 272 -1.21 -12.92 -13.21
N ARG A 273 -2.08 -12.66 -14.19
CA ARG A 273 -3.45 -13.23 -14.24
C ARG A 273 -3.48 -14.75 -14.22
N GLY A 274 -2.47 -15.43 -14.75
CA GLY A 274 -2.41 -16.89 -14.76
C GLY A 274 -2.28 -17.53 -13.38
N SER A 275 -1.90 -16.77 -12.34
CA SER A 275 -1.63 -17.28 -11.00
C SER A 275 -2.88 -17.51 -10.13
N ASN A 276 -4.02 -16.90 -10.45
CA ASN A 276 -5.20 -16.76 -9.57
C ASN A 276 -4.91 -16.11 -8.20
N ARG A 277 -3.75 -15.45 -8.05
CA ARG A 277 -3.29 -14.81 -6.80
C ARG A 277 -3.20 -13.30 -6.92
N LEU A 278 -3.67 -12.74 -8.04
CA LEU A 278 -3.73 -11.30 -8.28
C LEU A 278 -5.12 -10.77 -7.94
N GLU A 279 -5.17 -9.83 -7.00
CA GLU A 279 -6.34 -9.04 -6.66
C GLU A 279 -6.08 -7.57 -7.00
N LEU A 280 -7.01 -6.96 -7.73
CA LEU A 280 -6.95 -5.54 -8.12
C LEU A 280 -8.03 -4.79 -7.35
N TRP A 281 -7.63 -3.80 -6.56
CA TRP A 281 -8.49 -3.08 -5.64
C TRP A 281 -8.73 -1.64 -6.10
N ALA A 282 -9.92 -1.12 -5.80
CA ALA A 282 -10.28 0.28 -5.99
C ALA A 282 -9.68 1.14 -4.88
N ASN A 283 -9.50 2.45 -5.10
CA ASN A 283 -8.96 3.37 -4.10
C ASN A 283 -10.01 4.44 -3.70
N PRO A 284 -10.37 4.56 -2.41
CA PRO A 284 -9.91 3.76 -1.26
C PRO A 284 -10.45 2.33 -1.26
N CYS A 285 -9.86 1.45 -0.44
CA CYS A 285 -10.27 0.06 -0.27
C CYS A 285 -10.60 -0.31 1.19
N CYS A 286 -11.43 -1.34 1.34
CA CYS A 286 -11.77 -1.98 2.61
C CYS A 286 -11.86 -3.50 2.41
N HIS A 287 -11.04 -4.27 3.11
CA HIS A 287 -10.97 -5.72 2.99
C HIS A 287 -10.88 -6.39 4.36
N GLU A 288 -11.49 -7.54 4.52
CA GLU A 288 -11.32 -8.38 5.71
C GLU A 288 -10.33 -9.49 5.38
N LEU A 289 -9.16 -9.46 6.02
CA LEU A 289 -8.17 -10.52 5.91
C LEU A 289 -8.47 -11.57 6.98
N GLY A 290 -9.14 -12.64 6.55
CA GLY A 290 -9.36 -13.84 7.36
C GLY A 290 -8.25 -14.87 7.14
N ASN A 291 -8.05 -15.73 8.15
CA ASN A 291 -7.14 -16.87 8.07
C ASN A 291 -7.67 -18.03 7.18
N SER A 292 -8.80 -17.80 6.49
CA SER A 292 -9.42 -18.74 5.57
C SER A 292 -8.74 -18.62 4.21
N SER A 293 -7.92 -19.62 3.88
CA SER A 293 -7.36 -19.91 2.56
C SER A 293 -8.29 -19.44 1.42
N SER A 294 -8.00 -18.24 0.90
CA SER A 294 -8.43 -17.69 -0.39
C SER A 294 -9.67 -18.35 -1.02
N ARG A 295 -10.86 -18.13 -0.44
CA ARG A 295 -12.09 -18.14 -1.24
C ARG A 295 -12.14 -16.79 -1.95
N SER A 296 -11.54 -16.76 -3.13
CA SER A 296 -11.66 -15.63 -4.06
C SER A 296 -13.14 -15.42 -4.34
N TYR A 297 -13.75 -14.44 -3.68
CA TYR A 297 -15.03 -13.90 -4.11
C TYR A 297 -14.75 -13.23 -5.45
N ASN A 298 -15.02 -13.97 -6.53
CA ASN A 298 -15.17 -13.41 -7.86
C ASN A 298 -16.29 -12.37 -7.80
N ASN A 299 -15.94 -11.14 -7.42
CA ASN A 299 -16.64 -9.94 -7.86
C ASN A 299 -16.33 -9.78 -9.35
N ASN A 300 -16.82 -10.74 -10.12
CA ASN A 300 -17.02 -10.56 -11.53
C ASN A 300 -18.09 -9.48 -11.63
N THR A 301 -17.62 -8.24 -11.83
CA THR A 301 -18.36 -7.19 -12.52
C THR A 301 -18.58 -7.66 -13.96
N SER A 302 -19.39 -8.71 -14.11
CA SER A 302 -19.86 -9.18 -15.40
C SER A 302 -20.79 -8.11 -15.90
N ASN A 303 -20.25 -7.24 -16.74
CA ASN A 303 -21.03 -6.44 -17.68
C ASN A 303 -21.65 -7.39 -18.72
N SER A 304 -22.59 -8.23 -18.27
CA SER A 304 -23.37 -9.12 -19.11
C SER A 304 -24.52 -8.29 -19.67
N ASN A 305 -24.24 -7.61 -20.78
CA ASN A 305 -25.26 -6.96 -21.58
C ASN A 305 -26.04 -8.04 -22.36
N SER A 306 -26.84 -8.83 -21.64
CA SER A 306 -27.80 -9.77 -22.23
C SER A 306 -29.15 -9.08 -22.31
N ASN A 307 -29.42 -8.51 -23.48
CA ASN A 307 -30.70 -7.95 -23.86
C ASN A 307 -31.70 -9.11 -24.05
N SER A 308 -32.39 -9.50 -22.98
CA SER A 308 -33.53 -10.42 -23.05
C SER A 308 -34.78 -9.73 -22.50
N ASN A 309 -35.56 -9.24 -23.45
CA ASN A 309 -36.90 -8.69 -23.27
C ASN A 309 -37.84 -9.79 -22.74
N SER A 310 -38.33 -9.68 -21.50
CA SER A 310 -39.50 -10.44 -21.03
C SER A 310 -40.23 -9.71 -19.91
N ASN A 311 -41.55 -9.65 -20.09
CA ASN A 311 -42.53 -8.95 -19.27
C ASN A 311 -42.69 -9.56 -17.86
N SER A 312 -43.03 -8.68 -16.92
CA SER A 312 -43.89 -8.89 -15.74
C SER A 312 -43.64 -10.12 -14.86
N SER A 313 -43.18 -9.90 -13.62
CA SER A 313 -44.02 -10.01 -12.43
C SER A 313 -43.24 -9.65 -11.15
N ASN A 314 -43.97 -9.01 -10.26
CA ASN A 314 -43.54 -8.44 -8.99
C ASN A 314 -43.21 -9.58 -8.00
N SER A 315 -41.93 -9.79 -7.68
CA SER A 315 -41.52 -10.70 -6.60
C SER A 315 -40.50 -10.00 -5.69
N ASN A 316 -40.98 -9.68 -4.50
CA ASN A 316 -40.24 -9.07 -3.40
C ASN A 316 -39.38 -10.17 -2.75
N SER A 317 -38.17 -10.41 -3.26
CA SER A 317 -37.22 -11.37 -2.70
C SER A 317 -36.23 -10.68 -1.76
N ASN A 318 -36.58 -10.66 -0.48
CA ASN A 318 -35.62 -10.46 0.60
C ASN A 318 -34.68 -11.66 0.65
N ASN A 319 -33.61 -11.63 -0.15
CA ASN A 319 -32.53 -12.61 -0.08
C ASN A 319 -31.58 -12.22 1.07
N SER A 320 -32.03 -12.50 2.28
CA SER A 320 -31.17 -12.60 3.46
C SER A 320 -30.32 -13.87 3.31
N SER A 321 -29.14 -13.73 2.71
CA SER A 321 -28.13 -14.78 2.63
C SER A 321 -27.65 -15.15 4.03
N ASN A 322 -28.37 -16.05 4.69
CA ASN A 322 -28.04 -16.59 6.01
C ASN A 322 -26.84 -17.55 5.85
N SER A 323 -25.63 -16.99 5.70
CA SER A 323 -24.40 -17.77 5.83
C SER A 323 -24.21 -18.10 7.31
N ASN A 324 -24.61 -19.32 7.69
CA ASN A 324 -24.21 -19.94 8.95
C ASN A 324 -22.69 -20.15 8.92
N ASN A 325 -21.96 -19.09 9.26
CA ASN A 325 -20.51 -19.09 9.44
C ASN A 325 -20.21 -19.79 10.76
N ASN A 326 -19.81 -21.06 10.68
CA ASN A 326 -19.11 -21.73 11.76
C ASN A 326 -17.71 -21.05 11.85
N SER A 327 -17.67 -19.93 12.57
CA SER A 327 -16.49 -19.07 12.65
C SER A 327 -15.44 -19.78 13.49
N ASN A 328 -14.45 -20.39 12.84
CA ASN A 328 -13.19 -20.63 13.50
C ASN A 328 -12.71 -19.27 14.02
N ASN A 329 -12.43 -19.18 15.33
CA ASN A 329 -12.01 -17.98 16.09
C ASN A 329 -10.66 -17.38 15.62
N GLY A 330 -10.35 -17.37 14.32
CA GLY A 330 -9.28 -16.58 13.77
C GLY A 330 -9.61 -15.11 13.97
N SER A 331 -8.67 -14.33 14.50
CA SER A 331 -8.77 -12.88 14.55
C SER A 331 -8.93 -12.35 13.13
N ASN A 332 -10.10 -11.85 12.79
CA ASN A 332 -10.30 -11.17 11.52
C ASN A 332 -9.63 -9.81 11.59
N LEU A 333 -8.68 -9.57 10.68
CA LEU A 333 -8.03 -8.28 10.52
C LEU A 333 -8.78 -7.47 9.46
N CYS A 334 -9.40 -6.37 9.84
CA CYS A 334 -9.97 -5.42 8.89
C CYS A 334 -8.87 -4.51 8.36
N VAL A 335 -8.69 -4.49 7.05
CA VAL A 335 -7.69 -3.69 6.36
C VAL A 335 -8.37 -2.58 5.58
N LEU A 336 -8.04 -1.34 5.94
CA LEU A 336 -8.54 -0.11 5.33
C LEU A 336 -7.36 0.65 4.77
N GLY A 337 -7.48 1.19 3.56
CA GLY A 337 -6.37 1.99 3.05
C GLY A 337 -6.66 2.78 1.78
N HIS A 338 -5.72 3.66 1.47
CA HIS A 338 -5.73 4.49 0.28
C HIS A 338 -4.32 4.70 -0.27
N ALA A 339 -4.20 5.12 -1.53
CA ALA A 339 -2.90 5.28 -2.21
C ALA A 339 -2.09 6.52 -1.81
N GLY A 340 -2.59 7.33 -0.87
CA GLY A 340 -1.83 8.42 -0.22
C GLY A 340 -2.31 9.83 -0.55
N GLN A 341 -3.20 9.97 -1.53
CA GLN A 341 -3.70 11.28 -1.95
C GLN A 341 -4.41 12.04 -0.80
N PRO A 342 -5.28 11.41 0.02
CA PRO A 342 -5.92 12.08 1.15
C PRO A 342 -4.95 12.70 2.17
N VAL A 343 -3.96 11.92 2.63
CA VAL A 343 -2.92 12.36 3.57
C VAL A 343 -2.09 13.48 2.94
N SER A 344 -1.71 13.33 1.68
CA SER A 344 -0.94 14.36 0.96
C SER A 344 -1.71 15.68 0.84
N SER A 345 -3.02 15.63 0.58
CA SER A 345 -3.90 16.80 0.54
C SER A 345 -3.97 17.52 1.89
N LEU A 346 -4.16 16.76 2.99
CA LEU A 346 -4.17 17.32 4.35
C LEU A 346 -2.84 17.99 4.72
N ILE A 347 -1.72 17.35 4.40
CA ILE A 347 -0.38 17.94 4.64
C ILE A 347 -0.22 19.23 3.84
N ASN A 348 -0.64 19.26 2.57
CA ASN A 348 -0.54 20.46 1.74
C ASN A 348 -1.43 21.61 2.25
N LEU A 349 -2.61 21.30 2.80
CA LEU A 349 -3.45 22.28 3.48
C LEU A 349 -2.80 22.79 4.77
N ALA A 350 -2.24 21.89 5.57
CA ALA A 350 -1.60 22.25 6.84
C ALA A 350 -0.31 23.06 6.65
N ARG A 351 0.41 22.89 5.53
CA ARG A 351 1.60 23.67 5.16
C ARG A 351 1.34 25.17 4.97
N ALA A 352 0.08 25.59 4.84
CA ALA A 352 -0.27 27.00 4.95
C ALA A 352 -0.02 27.55 6.38
N GLY A 353 0.10 26.66 7.37
CA GLY A 353 0.53 26.94 8.74
C GLY A 353 2.04 26.82 8.96
N LYS A 354 2.51 27.27 10.14
CA LYS A 354 3.94 27.31 10.49
C LYS A 354 4.55 25.94 10.85
N GLU A 355 3.73 24.92 11.10
CA GLU A 355 4.18 23.60 11.52
C GLU A 355 3.84 22.54 10.45
N ALA A 356 4.82 21.71 10.11
CA ALA A 356 4.62 20.63 9.15
C ALA A 356 3.85 19.49 9.82
N LEU A 357 2.62 19.25 9.36
CA LEU A 357 1.81 18.10 9.78
C LEU A 357 2.51 16.81 9.33
N ARG A 358 2.75 15.88 10.27
CA ARG A 358 3.33 14.58 9.93
C ARG A 358 2.30 13.71 9.21
N PRO A 359 2.72 12.79 8.32
CA PRO A 359 1.80 11.88 7.64
C PRO A 359 0.92 11.05 8.58
N ILE A 360 1.48 10.55 9.67
CA ILE A 360 0.74 9.74 10.64
C ILE A 360 -0.34 10.55 11.36
N ASP A 361 -0.08 11.82 11.66
CA ASP A 361 -1.05 12.73 12.28
C ASP A 361 -2.20 13.06 11.32
N ALA A 362 -1.90 13.22 10.03
CA ALA A 362 -2.91 13.39 8.99
C ALA A 362 -3.77 12.14 8.79
N LEU A 363 -3.17 10.95 8.83
CA LEU A 363 -3.88 9.67 8.75
C LEU A 363 -4.78 9.46 9.98
N SER A 364 -4.28 9.84 11.16
CA SER A 364 -5.05 9.86 12.42
C SER A 364 -6.26 10.79 12.32
N ALA A 365 -6.08 11.98 11.74
CA ALA A 365 -7.18 12.91 11.51
C ALA A 365 -8.27 12.31 10.59
N CYS A 366 -7.90 11.60 9.51
CA CYS A 366 -8.86 10.88 8.66
C CYS A 366 -9.69 9.85 9.47
N TRP A 367 -9.01 9.07 10.32
CA TRP A 367 -9.65 8.08 11.17
C TRP A 367 -10.63 8.71 12.17
N HIS A 368 -10.19 9.73 12.91
CA HIS A 368 -11.01 10.39 13.93
C HIS A 368 -12.20 11.17 13.33
N CYS A 369 -12.05 11.68 12.10
CA CYS A 369 -13.16 12.26 11.35
C CYS A 369 -14.13 11.22 10.78
N SER A 370 -13.87 9.92 10.96
CA SER A 370 -14.61 8.82 10.33
C SER A 370 -14.72 8.98 8.81
N HIS A 371 -13.67 9.51 8.18
CA HIS A 371 -13.68 9.88 6.77
C HIS A 371 -12.28 9.74 6.16
N LEU A 372 -12.09 8.82 5.21
CA LEU A 372 -10.77 8.53 4.62
C LEU A 372 -10.19 9.68 3.79
N ALA A 373 -11.04 10.57 3.26
CA ALA A 373 -10.61 11.71 2.44
C ALA A 373 -11.33 13.01 2.80
N PRO A 374 -11.12 13.59 4.00
CA PRO A 374 -11.95 14.68 4.53
C PRO A 374 -11.90 15.98 3.69
N THR A 375 -10.96 16.09 2.75
CA THR A 375 -10.84 17.21 1.80
C THR A 375 -11.57 16.95 0.47
N TRP A 376 -12.27 15.83 0.31
CA TRP A 376 -13.11 15.54 -0.84
C TRP A 376 -14.49 16.20 -0.67
N PRO A 377 -15.09 16.77 -1.72
CA PRO A 377 -14.63 16.83 -3.12
C PRO A 377 -13.78 18.07 -3.46
N ASP A 378 -13.45 18.92 -2.50
CA ASP A 378 -12.87 20.25 -2.79
C ASP A 378 -11.46 20.18 -3.41
N HIS A 379 -10.63 19.25 -2.93
CA HIS A 379 -9.24 19.09 -3.39
C HIS A 379 -9.06 18.03 -4.48
N PHE A 380 -10.06 17.19 -4.70
CA PHE A 380 -9.98 16.08 -5.64
C PHE A 380 -11.03 16.28 -6.72
N ALA A 381 -10.61 16.16 -7.98
CA ALA A 381 -11.58 16.07 -9.06
C ALA A 381 -12.53 14.90 -8.75
N SER A 382 -13.83 15.17 -8.67
CA SER A 382 -14.82 14.10 -8.64
C SER A 382 -15.02 13.59 -10.06
N SER A 383 -14.79 12.30 -10.28
CA SER A 383 -15.10 11.64 -11.55
C SER A 383 -16.60 11.69 -11.89
N HIS A 384 -17.44 12.06 -10.90
CA HIS A 384 -18.89 12.08 -10.98
C HIS A 384 -19.49 13.49 -11.16
N ARG A 385 -18.82 14.38 -11.90
CA ARG A 385 -19.36 15.73 -12.19
C ARG A 385 -20.48 15.77 -13.24
N GLY A 386 -20.91 14.64 -13.77
CA GLY A 386 -21.85 14.58 -14.89
C GLY A 386 -23.02 13.65 -14.64
N THR A 387 -24.04 14.11 -13.93
CA THR A 387 -25.47 13.88 -14.20
C THR A 387 -26.27 14.48 -13.05
N GLY A 388 -26.59 15.77 -13.17
CA GLY A 388 -27.60 16.38 -12.30
C GLY A 388 -28.89 15.59 -12.42
N GLY A 389 -29.23 14.79 -11.41
CA GLY A 389 -30.53 14.13 -11.31
C GLY A 389 -30.52 12.66 -10.89
N ALA A 390 -29.41 11.93 -10.97
CA ALA A 390 -29.40 10.51 -10.62
C ALA A 390 -28.68 10.27 -9.29
N ARG A 391 -29.44 9.95 -8.24
CA ARG A 391 -28.98 9.37 -6.96
C ARG A 391 -28.41 7.95 -7.14
N GLY A 392 -27.58 7.72 -8.14
CA GLY A 392 -27.02 6.43 -8.50
C GLY A 392 -25.54 6.37 -8.19
N GLY A 393 -25.18 6.27 -6.90
CA GLY A 393 -23.81 5.94 -6.50
C GLY A 393 -23.37 4.63 -7.17
N VAL A 394 -22.14 4.59 -7.67
CA VAL A 394 -21.54 3.48 -8.45
C VAL A 394 -21.42 2.16 -7.65
N LEU A 395 -21.86 2.13 -6.39
CA LEU A 395 -21.92 0.92 -5.56
C LEU A 395 -23.31 0.61 -4.98
N GLY A 396 -24.38 1.30 -5.42
CA GLY A 396 -25.73 1.09 -4.90
C GLY A 396 -25.90 1.46 -3.42
N VAL A 397 -24.85 1.96 -2.75
CA VAL A 397 -24.91 2.50 -1.39
C VAL A 397 -25.18 4.00 -1.50
N PRO A 398 -26.37 4.50 -1.13
CA PRO A 398 -26.58 5.92 -0.97
C PRO A 398 -25.70 6.42 0.19
N GLY A 399 -24.54 7.00 -0.12
CA GLY A 399 -23.60 7.46 0.88
C GLY A 399 -22.30 7.98 0.27
N ASP A 400 -21.58 8.76 1.06
CA ASP A 400 -20.22 9.17 0.74
C ASP A 400 -19.29 7.94 0.82
N PRO A 401 -18.54 7.59 -0.25
CA PRO A 401 -17.71 6.39 -0.29
C PRO A 401 -16.48 6.45 0.64
N PHE A 402 -16.18 7.61 1.21
CA PHE A 402 -15.05 7.79 2.13
C PHE A 402 -15.47 7.72 3.61
N VAL A 403 -16.78 7.75 3.90
CA VAL A 403 -17.27 7.64 5.28
C VAL A 403 -17.05 6.22 5.78
N LEU A 404 -16.31 6.11 6.88
CA LEU A 404 -16.01 4.84 7.53
C LEU A 404 -17.25 4.35 8.28
N ASN A 405 -17.95 3.35 7.72
CA ASN A 405 -19.08 2.73 8.40
C ASN A 405 -18.60 1.66 9.37
N LEU A 406 -18.05 2.11 10.49
CA LEU A 406 -17.48 1.25 11.54
C LEU A 406 -18.54 0.60 12.44
N LYS A 407 -19.83 0.86 12.19
CA LYS A 407 -20.95 0.44 13.04
C LYS A 407 -21.54 -0.94 12.68
N ALA A 408 -21.08 -1.57 11.60
CA ALA A 408 -21.78 -2.74 11.04
C ALA A 408 -21.53 -4.07 11.78
N THR A 409 -20.59 -4.15 12.72
CA THR A 409 -20.20 -5.41 13.37
C THR A 409 -20.61 -5.50 14.84
N THR A 410 -21.62 -4.73 15.25
CA THR A 410 -22.09 -4.65 16.64
C THR A 410 -22.98 -5.83 17.05
N GLY A 411 -22.46 -7.06 16.95
CA GLY A 411 -22.98 -8.17 17.75
C GLY A 411 -22.52 -7.99 19.19
N LYS A 412 -23.40 -8.21 20.17
CA LYS A 412 -23.09 -8.08 21.61
C LYS A 412 -21.94 -9.01 22.07
N ASP A 413 -21.63 -10.02 21.27
CA ASP A 413 -20.58 -11.02 21.49
C ASP A 413 -19.43 -10.94 20.45
N ALA A 414 -19.32 -9.83 19.71
CA ALA A 414 -18.25 -9.68 18.71
C ALA A 414 -16.90 -9.50 19.40
N ALA A 415 -15.93 -10.35 19.07
CA ALA A 415 -14.55 -10.23 19.51
C ALA A 415 -13.95 -8.86 19.13
N PRO A 416 -12.98 -8.32 19.90
CA PRO A 416 -12.33 -7.06 19.57
C PRO A 416 -11.76 -7.13 18.15
N GLN A 417 -12.17 -6.17 17.32
CA GLN A 417 -11.73 -6.08 15.94
C GLN A 417 -10.38 -5.38 15.86
N LYS A 418 -9.48 -5.99 15.09
CA LYS A 418 -8.20 -5.40 14.73
C LYS A 418 -8.36 -4.67 13.41
N PHE A 419 -7.87 -3.44 13.34
CA PHE A 419 -7.86 -2.63 12.14
C PHE A 419 -6.42 -2.32 11.76
N LEU A 420 -6.10 -2.55 10.49
CA LEU A 420 -4.92 -2.00 9.85
C LEU A 420 -5.39 -0.88 8.92
N LEU A 421 -5.07 0.36 9.29
CA LEU A 421 -5.28 1.54 8.45
C LEU A 421 -3.96 1.91 7.77
N TYR A 422 -3.92 2.00 6.45
CA TYR A 422 -2.68 2.38 5.75
C TYR A 422 -2.85 3.49 4.72
N SER A 423 -1.77 4.23 4.52
CA SER A 423 -1.63 5.24 3.47
C SER A 423 -0.41 4.96 2.61
N GLY A 424 -0.60 4.79 1.30
CA GLY A 424 0.48 4.70 0.32
C GLY A 424 1.21 6.03 0.10
N CYS A 425 2.32 5.97 -0.64
CA CYS A 425 3.10 7.09 -1.20
C CYS A 425 3.33 8.25 -0.22
N CYS A 426 3.58 7.96 1.06
CA CYS A 426 3.68 8.98 2.08
C CYS A 426 4.94 9.83 1.91
N ILE A 427 4.75 11.15 1.84
CA ILE A 427 5.84 12.13 1.81
C ILE A 427 6.34 12.30 3.24
N GLY A 428 7.62 12.04 3.49
CA GLY A 428 8.20 12.12 4.84
C GLY A 428 8.70 10.80 5.40
N GLY A 429 8.51 9.72 4.63
CA GLY A 429 9.07 8.40 4.89
C GLY A 429 8.12 7.47 5.64
N ALA A 430 8.65 6.32 6.05
CA ALA A 430 7.89 5.32 6.81
C ALA A 430 7.57 5.84 8.22
N ASP A 431 6.30 5.74 8.61
CA ASP A 431 5.83 6.10 9.95
C ASP A 431 4.67 5.17 10.33
N TRP A 432 4.51 4.86 11.62
CA TRP A 432 3.41 4.05 12.10
C TRP A 432 3.10 4.37 13.55
N ASP A 433 1.85 4.19 13.92
CA ASP A 433 1.40 4.39 15.29
C ASP A 433 0.26 3.42 15.62
N HIS A 434 0.15 3.09 16.90
CA HIS A 434 -0.80 2.13 17.41
C HIS A 434 -1.74 2.81 18.39
N TRP A 435 -3.03 2.76 18.08
CA TRP A 435 -4.06 3.45 18.83
C TRP A 435 -5.11 2.47 19.33
N GLN A 436 -5.50 2.66 20.58
CA GLN A 436 -6.72 2.07 21.10
C GLN A 436 -7.81 3.12 21.03
N THR A 437 -8.87 2.81 20.29
CA THR A 437 -10.06 3.68 20.27
C THR A 437 -10.95 3.34 21.45
N ALA A 438 -11.28 4.36 22.24
CA ALA A 438 -12.31 4.23 23.26
C ALA A 438 -13.64 3.81 22.62
N ALA A 439 -14.48 3.12 23.38
CA ALA A 439 -15.78 2.61 22.92
C ALA A 439 -16.81 3.72 22.57
N ASP A 440 -16.40 4.98 22.44
CA ASP A 440 -17.28 6.12 22.17
C ASP A 440 -17.83 6.05 20.74
N GLY A 441 -18.88 5.24 20.56
CA GLY A 441 -19.52 4.96 19.27
C GLY A 441 -19.30 3.53 18.75
N PHE A 442 -18.44 2.74 19.39
CA PHE A 442 -18.20 1.33 19.09
C PHE A 442 -18.72 0.43 20.21
N ALA A 443 -19.11 -0.80 19.88
CA ALA A 443 -19.53 -1.77 20.90
C ALA A 443 -18.36 -2.28 21.76
N ALA A 444 -17.13 -2.23 21.25
CA ALA A 444 -15.89 -2.65 21.90
C ALA A 444 -14.73 -1.75 21.48
N PRO A 445 -13.68 -1.58 22.30
CA PRO A 445 -12.48 -0.87 21.87
C PRO A 445 -11.88 -1.56 20.65
N ALA A 446 -11.61 -0.79 19.60
CA ALA A 446 -10.96 -1.28 18.41
C ALA A 446 -9.45 -1.01 18.49
N ASP A 447 -8.69 -2.03 18.14
CA ASP A 447 -7.23 -2.01 18.12
C ASP A 447 -6.78 -1.59 16.73
N VAL A 448 -6.25 -0.38 16.59
CA VAL A 448 -5.98 0.25 15.30
C VAL A 448 -4.49 0.44 15.13
N LEU A 449 -3.92 -0.22 14.14
CA LEU A 449 -2.59 0.06 13.66
C LEU A 449 -2.68 0.98 12.43
N ALA A 450 -2.09 2.17 12.52
CA ALA A 450 -1.98 3.09 11.40
C ALA A 450 -0.57 3.04 10.80
N VAL A 451 -0.46 2.89 9.48
CA VAL A 451 0.83 2.76 8.78
C VAL A 451 0.92 3.70 7.58
N CYS A 452 1.91 4.57 7.58
CA CYS A 452 2.32 5.39 6.44
C CYS A 452 3.42 4.66 5.67
N ILE A 453 3.08 4.17 4.49
CA ILE A 453 4.00 3.41 3.63
C ILE A 453 4.83 4.41 2.80
N PRO A 454 6.16 4.34 2.85
CA PRO A 454 7.01 5.26 2.10
C PRO A 454 6.90 5.00 0.59
N GLU A 455 7.24 6.03 -0.19
CA GLU A 455 7.42 5.87 -1.64
C GLU A 455 8.76 5.17 -1.92
N PHE A 456 8.71 3.92 -2.39
CA PHE A 456 9.90 3.06 -2.57
C PHE A 456 10.97 3.69 -3.46
N SER A 457 10.57 4.42 -4.51
CA SER A 457 11.48 5.16 -5.39
C SER A 457 12.31 6.23 -4.65
N LYS A 458 11.79 6.79 -3.55
CA LYS A 458 12.48 7.80 -2.73
C LYS A 458 13.20 7.19 -1.54
N GLU A 459 12.52 6.28 -0.85
CA GLU A 459 13.00 5.57 0.33
C GLU A 459 12.73 4.07 0.10
N PRO A 460 13.72 3.29 -0.38
CA PRO A 460 13.53 1.90 -0.79
C PRO A 460 13.32 1.01 0.42
N SER A 461 12.10 0.97 0.93
CA SER A 461 11.72 0.16 2.08
C SER A 461 10.28 -0.32 1.99
N ILE A 462 10.00 -1.41 2.72
CA ILE A 462 8.65 -1.97 2.87
C ILE A 462 8.31 -2.11 4.35
N MET A 463 7.02 -2.23 4.64
CA MET A 463 6.51 -2.48 5.98
C MET A 463 5.98 -3.91 6.06
N LEU A 464 6.48 -4.70 7.00
CA LEU A 464 5.95 -6.00 7.35
C LEU A 464 5.06 -5.85 8.58
N VAL A 465 3.80 -6.25 8.48
CA VAL A 465 2.84 -6.21 9.58
C VAL A 465 2.49 -7.63 9.97
N ASP A 466 2.68 -7.99 11.23
CA ASP A 466 2.18 -9.26 11.77
C ASP A 466 0.69 -9.14 12.03
N MET A 467 -0.10 -10.00 11.36
CA MET A 467 -1.56 -9.95 11.46
C MET A 467 -2.09 -10.44 12.81
N GLU A 468 -1.27 -11.11 13.62
CA GLU A 468 -1.66 -11.61 14.94
C GLU A 468 -1.45 -10.59 16.05
N ASP A 469 -0.37 -9.82 16.07
CA ASP A 469 -0.10 -8.85 17.14
C ASP A 469 -0.04 -7.38 16.67
N LEU A 470 -0.22 -7.12 15.37
CA LEU A 470 -0.09 -5.80 14.75
C LEU A 470 1.29 -5.16 14.98
N SER A 471 2.33 -5.96 15.20
CA SER A 471 3.70 -5.45 15.19
C SER A 471 4.13 -5.09 13.78
N VAL A 472 4.93 -4.02 13.68
CA VAL A 472 5.43 -3.50 12.40
C VAL A 472 6.94 -3.62 12.37
N GLN A 473 7.46 -4.22 11.30
CA GLN A 473 8.88 -4.27 11.00
C GLN A 473 9.13 -3.57 9.67
N ARG A 474 9.99 -2.55 9.69
CA ARG A 474 10.48 -1.89 8.48
C ARG A 474 11.67 -2.67 7.92
N ILE A 475 11.68 -2.90 6.61
CA ILE A 475 12.80 -3.52 5.89
C ILE A 475 13.31 -2.54 4.85
N ASP A 476 14.57 -2.15 4.96
CA ASP A 476 15.22 -1.24 4.02
C ASP A 476 16.10 -1.98 3.02
N PHE A 477 16.14 -1.50 1.79
CA PHE A 477 16.93 -2.04 0.69
C PHE A 477 17.95 -1.00 0.25
N PHE A 478 19.24 -1.30 0.46
CA PHE A 478 20.32 -0.41 0.05
C PHE A 478 21.39 -1.17 -0.72
N ILE A 479 21.92 -0.53 -1.76
CA ILE A 479 23.13 -0.96 -2.45
C ILE A 479 24.23 0.02 -2.05
N GLY A 480 25.41 -0.51 -1.71
CA GLY A 480 26.52 0.25 -1.13
C GLY A 480 26.71 1.63 -1.77
N ARG A 481 26.83 2.65 -0.92
CA ARG A 481 27.15 4.01 -1.34
C ARG A 481 28.60 4.15 -1.72
#